data_AF-A0A6I1AUI1-F1
#
_entry.id   AF-A0A6I1AUI1-F1
#
_cell.length_a   1.000
_cell.length_b   1.000
_cell.length_c   1.000
_cell.angle_alpha   90.00
_cell.angle_beta   90.00
_cell.angle_gamma   90.00
#
_symmetry.space_group_name_H-M   'P 1'
#
loop_
_entity.id
_entity.type
_entity.pdbx_description
1 polymer ?
#
loop_
_entity_poly.entity_id
_entity_poly.type
_entity_poly.pdbx_seq_one_letter_code
_entity_poly.pdbx_strand_id
1 'polypeptide(L)'
;MRNLIRIQKKCEWCGKEFTAYKCSTRFCCKQCNDHAYKAKKRELKVQSVNENLASKNEPEIIRIQEKEFLSPTETAQLLGMSRATLYRYLLNGLIPAVQFKGKTKIRRSSLEKIFDTPKQYQKHTKSPRSPITDFYTTAEVASKYGVNESWIFKVGKEQNIPKVFKRGKTYWSAKHFDKYFASKAPDSDITEWYSVEDLTEKFGMATSAIYSFVSRFAIPKKKIKRQVFYSKKHVDIAKGLAKAEPEYYTTAEAMEKYNLTRDQLYHYVKWHHISKVQEGKYIKISRKELDDLLAPPSI
;
A
#
# COMPACT_ATOMS: atom_id res chain seq x y z
N MET A 1 13.92 79.60 2.78
CA MET A 1 13.31 78.32 3.23
C MET A 1 12.66 77.65 2.01
N ARG A 2 12.95 76.38 1.71
CA ARG A 2 12.35 75.68 0.57
C ARG A 2 10.92 75.25 0.95
N ASN A 3 9.91 75.89 0.37
CA ASN A 3 8.51 75.48 0.52
C ASN A 3 8.30 74.12 -0.15
N LEU A 4 8.25 73.06 0.66
CA LEU A 4 7.96 71.70 0.23
C LEU A 4 6.45 71.51 0.16
N ILE A 5 5.91 71.46 -1.06
CA ILE A 5 4.49 71.19 -1.32
C ILE A 5 4.16 69.79 -0.79
N ARG A 6 3.16 69.71 0.10
CA ARG A 6 2.66 68.45 0.66
C ARG A 6 1.56 67.91 -0.24
N ILE A 7 1.77 66.73 -0.82
CA ILE A 7 0.84 66.07 -1.73
C ILE A 7 0.37 64.79 -1.05
N GLN A 8 -0.94 64.61 -0.86
CA GLN A 8 -1.50 63.34 -0.39
C GLN A 8 -1.57 62.34 -1.55
N LYS A 9 -1.02 61.15 -1.37
CA LYS A 9 -0.99 60.07 -2.38
C LYS A 9 -1.30 58.72 -1.75
N LYS A 10 -1.76 57.77 -2.57
CA LYS A 10 -1.87 56.35 -2.18
C LYS A 10 -0.63 55.58 -2.63
N CYS A 11 -0.09 54.74 -1.76
CA CYS A 11 1.04 53.88 -2.07
C CYS A 11 0.63 52.78 -3.06
N GLU A 12 1.35 52.66 -4.18
CA GLU A 12 1.05 51.67 -5.22
C GLU A 12 1.25 50.21 -4.74
N TRP A 13 1.97 49.97 -3.64
CA TRP A 13 2.19 48.62 -3.10
C TRP A 13 1.20 48.23 -2.00
N CYS A 14 1.06 49.07 -0.97
CA CYS A 14 0.25 48.74 0.21
C CYS A 14 -1.11 49.45 0.27
N GLY A 15 -1.41 50.33 -0.70
CA GLY A 15 -2.68 51.08 -0.79
C GLY A 15 -2.88 52.19 0.25
N LYS A 16 -1.99 52.31 1.25
CA LYS A 16 -2.11 53.32 2.31
C LYS A 16 -1.86 54.72 1.80
N GLU A 17 -2.58 55.69 2.35
CA GLU A 17 -2.37 57.11 2.09
C GLU A 17 -1.12 57.61 2.81
N PHE A 18 -0.33 58.44 2.13
CA PHE A 18 0.89 59.02 2.66
C PHE A 18 1.15 60.41 2.05
N THR A 19 1.88 61.23 2.79
CA THR A 19 2.27 62.57 2.34
C THR A 19 3.59 62.52 1.58
N ALA A 20 3.55 62.85 0.30
CA ALA A 20 4.72 62.99 -0.56
C ALA A 20 5.12 64.46 -0.73
N TYR A 21 6.42 64.70 -0.87
CA TYR A 21 6.99 66.03 -1.13
C TYR A 21 7.52 66.18 -2.56
N LYS A 22 7.47 65.10 -3.37
CA LYS A 22 7.86 65.08 -4.79
C LYS A 22 6.74 64.43 -5.60
N CYS A 23 6.48 64.96 -6.79
CA CYS A 23 5.52 64.39 -7.72
C CYS A 23 5.91 62.98 -8.21
N SER A 24 7.20 62.62 -8.16
CA SER A 24 7.71 61.30 -8.58
C SER A 24 7.65 60.22 -7.49
N THR A 25 7.33 60.56 -6.24
CA THR A 25 7.24 59.56 -5.16
C THR A 25 5.99 58.70 -5.36
N ARG A 26 6.18 57.38 -5.47
CA ARG A 26 5.15 56.36 -5.74
C ARG A 26 4.77 55.51 -4.52
N PHE A 27 5.65 55.42 -3.53
CA PHE A 27 5.52 54.52 -2.39
C PHE A 27 5.67 55.26 -1.05
N CYS A 28 4.98 54.76 -0.02
CA CYS A 28 5.00 55.36 1.31
C CYS A 28 6.32 55.15 2.06
N CYS A 29 7.10 54.12 1.73
CA CYS A 29 8.38 53.81 2.37
C CYS A 29 9.30 53.00 1.45
N LYS A 30 10.60 52.93 1.80
CA LYS A 30 11.60 52.15 1.05
C LYS A 30 11.22 50.67 0.92
N GLN A 31 10.65 50.07 1.97
CA GLN A 31 10.23 48.67 1.94
C GLN A 31 9.17 48.42 0.84
N CYS A 32 8.15 49.28 0.74
CA CYS A 32 7.13 49.16 -0.30
C CYS A 32 7.72 49.30 -1.71
N ASN A 33 8.69 50.19 -1.90
CA ASN A 33 9.41 50.33 -3.17
C ASN A 33 10.24 49.07 -3.51
N ASP A 34 10.98 48.53 -2.53
CA ASP A 34 11.79 47.33 -2.71
C ASP A 34 10.90 46.10 -3.03
N HIS A 35 9.73 46.00 -2.39
CA HIS A 35 8.76 44.96 -2.68
C HIS A 35 8.18 45.08 -4.09
N ALA A 36 7.76 46.28 -4.51
CA ALA A 36 7.26 46.52 -5.85
C ALA A 36 8.32 46.26 -6.92
N TYR A 37 9.58 46.66 -6.70
CA TYR A 37 10.69 46.36 -7.59
C TYR A 37 10.91 44.84 -7.72
N LYS A 38 10.94 44.12 -6.60
CA LYS A 38 11.08 42.65 -6.60
C LYS A 38 9.88 41.93 -7.22
N ALA A 39 8.67 42.48 -7.13
CA ALA A 39 7.48 41.93 -7.76
C ALA A 39 7.56 42.11 -9.28
N LYS A 40 7.85 43.32 -9.75
CA LYS A 40 8.05 43.61 -11.19
C LYS A 40 9.14 42.75 -11.81
N LYS A 41 10.26 42.55 -11.12
CA LYS A 41 11.35 41.67 -11.61
C LYS A 41 10.92 40.19 -11.67
N ARG A 42 10.04 39.75 -10.77
CA ARG A 42 9.45 38.40 -10.80
C ARG A 42 8.47 38.25 -11.97
N GLU A 43 7.59 39.22 -12.18
CA GLU A 43 6.65 39.24 -13.31
C GLU A 43 7.39 39.19 -14.65
N LEU A 44 8.41 40.04 -14.86
CA LEU A 44 9.22 40.02 -16.07
C LEU A 44 9.89 38.66 -16.32
N LYS A 45 10.31 37.96 -15.25
CA LYS A 45 10.89 36.62 -15.36
C LYS A 45 9.85 35.56 -15.72
N VAL A 46 8.64 35.65 -15.16
CA VAL A 46 7.53 34.76 -15.52
C VAL A 46 7.12 34.99 -16.97
N GLN A 47 6.99 36.25 -17.37
CA GLN A 47 6.64 36.64 -18.73
C GLN A 47 7.66 36.14 -19.75
N SER A 48 8.97 36.32 -19.50
CA SER A 48 9.99 35.81 -20.42
C SER A 48 10.00 34.28 -20.52
N VAL A 49 9.72 33.56 -19.43
CA VAL A 49 9.58 32.09 -19.48
C VAL A 49 8.36 31.69 -20.31
N ASN A 50 7.20 32.35 -20.10
CA ASN A 50 5.99 32.07 -20.86
C ASN A 50 6.14 32.39 -22.35
N GLU A 51 6.77 33.51 -22.71
CA GLU A 51 7.07 33.88 -24.10
C GLU A 51 8.01 32.87 -24.77
N ASN A 52 9.03 32.39 -24.04
CA ASN A 52 9.94 31.33 -24.52
C ASN A 52 9.24 29.97 -24.70
N LEU A 53 8.22 29.67 -23.90
CA LEU A 53 7.41 28.45 -24.04
C LEU A 53 6.47 28.57 -25.25
N ALA A 54 5.78 29.70 -25.39
CA ALA A 54 4.84 29.93 -26.49
C ALA A 54 5.55 29.93 -27.86
N SER A 55 6.68 30.63 -27.98
CA SER A 55 7.44 30.73 -29.23
C SER A 55 8.07 29.42 -29.70
N LYS A 56 8.31 28.46 -28.79
CA LYS A 56 8.81 27.12 -29.16
C LYS A 56 7.70 26.17 -29.59
N ASN A 57 6.54 26.22 -28.93
CA ASN A 57 5.48 25.25 -29.15
C ASN A 57 4.72 25.46 -30.46
N GLU A 58 4.39 26.72 -30.82
CA GLU A 58 3.61 27.04 -32.03
C GLU A 58 4.27 26.54 -33.34
N PRO A 59 5.55 26.85 -33.63
CA PRO A 59 6.19 26.40 -34.87
C PRO A 59 6.50 24.90 -34.88
N GLU A 60 6.67 24.27 -33.71
CA GLU A 60 6.96 22.84 -33.61
C GLU A 60 5.72 21.99 -33.91
N ILE A 61 4.53 22.41 -33.44
CA ILE A 61 3.27 21.72 -33.74
C ILE A 61 2.96 21.76 -35.24
N ILE A 62 3.13 22.91 -35.89
CA ILE A 62 2.90 23.06 -37.35
C ILE A 62 3.84 22.12 -38.13
N ARG A 63 5.14 22.08 -37.77
CA ARG A 63 6.12 21.17 -38.38
C ARG A 63 5.80 19.70 -38.15
N ILE A 64 5.20 19.35 -37.01
CA ILE A 64 4.77 17.97 -36.73
C ILE A 64 3.57 17.62 -37.62
N GLN A 65 2.66 18.56 -37.87
CA GLN A 65 1.48 18.34 -38.69
C GLN A 65 1.80 18.09 -40.17
N GLU A 66 2.96 18.49 -40.68
CA GLU A 66 3.34 18.24 -42.08
C GLU A 66 3.99 16.85 -42.29
N LYS A 67 4.41 16.17 -41.22
CA LYS A 67 5.13 14.89 -41.33
C LYS A 67 4.17 13.71 -41.55
N GLU A 68 4.50 12.86 -42.53
CA GLU A 68 3.78 11.60 -42.75
C GLU A 68 4.10 10.53 -41.69
N PHE A 69 5.37 10.48 -41.23
CA PHE A 69 5.85 9.49 -40.27
C PHE A 69 6.30 10.13 -38.95
N LEU A 70 5.48 9.90 -37.92
CA LEU A 70 5.63 10.49 -36.60
C LEU A 70 6.43 9.57 -35.68
N SER A 71 7.25 10.15 -34.81
CA SER A 71 7.81 9.45 -33.65
C SER A 71 6.76 9.30 -32.54
N PRO A 72 6.97 8.41 -31.56
CA PRO A 72 6.08 8.32 -30.41
C PRO A 72 5.96 9.64 -29.63
N THR A 73 7.02 10.44 -29.56
CA THR A 73 6.98 11.74 -28.87
C THR A 73 6.10 12.74 -29.62
N GLU A 74 6.27 12.84 -30.93
CA GLU A 74 5.47 13.72 -31.78
C GLU A 74 4.00 13.29 -31.83
N THR A 75 3.74 11.97 -31.88
CA THR A 75 2.38 11.41 -31.88
C THR A 75 1.68 11.67 -30.55
N ALA A 76 2.40 11.54 -29.43
CA ALA A 76 1.85 11.84 -28.12
C ALA A 76 1.47 13.33 -28.00
N GLN A 77 2.32 14.23 -28.52
CA GLN A 77 2.03 15.66 -28.59
C GLN A 77 0.82 15.97 -29.47
N LEU A 78 0.73 15.35 -30.66
CA LEU A 78 -0.38 15.53 -31.60
C LEU A 78 -1.72 15.05 -31.02
N LEU A 79 -1.73 13.94 -30.29
CA LEU A 79 -2.94 13.39 -29.68
C LEU A 79 -3.27 14.00 -28.30
N GLY A 80 -2.39 14.86 -27.76
CA GLY A 80 -2.55 15.41 -26.40
C GLY A 80 -2.44 14.35 -25.29
N MET A 81 -1.66 13.29 -25.52
CA MET A 81 -1.52 12.15 -24.62
C MET A 81 -0.11 12.08 -24.02
N SER A 82 0.04 11.41 -22.87
CA SER A 82 1.39 11.14 -22.35
C SER A 82 2.10 10.06 -23.18
N ARG A 83 3.43 10.16 -23.30
CA ARG A 83 4.27 9.14 -23.95
C ARG A 83 4.00 7.73 -23.41
N ALA A 84 3.81 7.61 -22.10
CA ALA A 84 3.54 6.33 -21.44
C ALA A 84 2.19 5.73 -21.88
N THR A 85 1.15 6.56 -22.05
CA THR A 85 -0.13 6.09 -22.59
C THR A 85 0.00 5.65 -24.04
N LEU A 86 0.75 6.40 -24.84
CA LEU A 86 1.01 6.02 -26.23
C LEU A 86 1.72 4.67 -26.32
N TYR A 87 2.80 4.45 -25.55
CA TYR A 87 3.48 3.15 -25.53
C TYR A 87 2.57 2.00 -25.10
N ARG A 88 1.66 2.22 -24.15
CA ARG A 88 0.64 1.22 -23.80
C ARG A 88 -0.28 0.90 -24.97
N TYR A 89 -0.68 1.89 -25.75
CA TYR A 89 -1.51 1.68 -26.94
C TYR A 89 -0.77 0.97 -28.07
N LEU A 90 0.52 1.28 -28.26
CA LEU A 90 1.39 0.56 -29.20
C LEU A 90 1.54 -0.91 -28.78
N LEU A 91 1.80 -1.17 -27.48
CA LEU A 91 1.95 -2.51 -26.93
C LEU A 91 0.66 -3.34 -27.05
N ASN A 92 -0.49 -2.71 -26.80
CA ASN A 92 -1.80 -3.34 -26.93
C ASN A 92 -2.27 -3.48 -28.40
N GLY A 93 -1.50 -3.00 -29.37
CA GLY A 93 -1.85 -3.04 -30.80
C GLY A 93 -3.03 -2.13 -31.19
N LEU A 94 -3.37 -1.14 -30.36
CA LEU A 94 -4.45 -0.19 -30.67
C LEU A 94 -4.04 0.83 -31.74
N ILE A 95 -2.77 1.23 -31.74
CA ILE A 95 -2.20 2.12 -32.74
C ILE A 95 -1.16 1.34 -33.56
N PRO A 96 -1.32 1.19 -34.88
CA PRO A 96 -0.34 0.52 -35.72
C PRO A 96 0.97 1.32 -35.75
N ALA A 97 2.08 0.63 -35.50
CA ALA A 97 3.41 1.23 -35.55
C ALA A 97 4.44 0.25 -36.10
N VAL A 98 5.49 0.79 -36.72
CA VAL A 98 6.63 0.03 -37.20
C VAL A 98 7.83 0.31 -36.31
N GLN A 99 8.42 -0.75 -35.75
CA GLN A 99 9.63 -0.67 -34.95
C GLN A 99 10.85 -1.05 -35.78
N PHE A 100 11.76 -0.09 -35.95
CA PHE A 100 13.10 -0.29 -36.48
C PHE A 100 14.09 -0.53 -35.33
N LYS A 101 15.33 -0.93 -35.65
CA LYS A 101 16.41 -1.02 -34.66
C LYS A 101 16.65 0.36 -34.00
N GLY A 102 16.12 0.54 -32.79
CA GLY A 102 16.25 1.74 -31.98
C GLY A 102 15.26 2.88 -32.26
N LYS A 103 14.37 2.78 -33.26
CA LYS A 103 13.40 3.84 -33.59
C LYS A 103 12.01 3.26 -33.87
N THR A 104 10.96 3.98 -33.48
CA THR A 104 9.57 3.61 -33.78
C THR A 104 8.94 4.71 -34.62
N LYS A 105 8.21 4.33 -35.66
CA LYS A 105 7.49 5.25 -36.54
C LYS A 105 6.03 4.87 -36.66
N ILE A 106 5.17 5.88 -36.57
CA ILE A 106 3.72 5.77 -36.66
C ILE A 106 3.31 6.55 -37.90
N ARG A 107 2.59 5.90 -38.82
CA ARG A 107 2.10 6.57 -40.03
C ARG A 107 0.87 7.38 -39.68
N ARG A 108 0.81 8.64 -40.12
CA ARG A 108 -0.32 9.53 -39.85
C ARG A 108 -1.67 8.97 -40.30
N SER A 109 -1.72 8.40 -41.50
CA SER A 109 -2.94 7.76 -42.03
C SER A 109 -3.44 6.59 -41.18
N SER A 110 -2.57 5.95 -40.39
CA SER A 110 -2.98 4.92 -39.45
C SER A 110 -3.67 5.50 -38.22
N LEU A 111 -3.32 6.72 -37.81
CA LEU A 111 -4.01 7.44 -36.74
C LEU A 111 -5.40 7.90 -37.21
N GLU A 112 -5.48 8.46 -38.42
CA GLU A 112 -6.75 8.92 -39.02
C GLU A 112 -7.77 7.77 -39.13
N LYS A 113 -7.33 6.59 -39.61
CA LYS A 113 -8.18 5.39 -39.68
C LYS A 113 -8.80 4.95 -38.35
N ILE A 114 -8.10 5.19 -37.22
CA ILE A 114 -8.63 4.86 -35.88
C ILE A 114 -9.81 5.77 -35.54
N PHE A 115 -9.77 7.03 -35.96
CA PHE A 115 -10.86 7.98 -35.77
C PHE A 115 -12.00 7.76 -36.78
N ASP A 116 -11.70 7.25 -37.99
CA ASP A 116 -12.71 6.88 -38.98
C ASP A 116 -13.52 5.65 -38.56
N THR A 117 -12.90 4.72 -37.81
CA THR A 117 -13.54 3.50 -37.30
C THR A 117 -13.51 3.45 -35.77
N PRO A 118 -14.21 4.38 -35.09
CA PRO A 118 -14.13 4.47 -33.64
C PRO A 118 -14.79 3.26 -32.99
N LYS A 119 -14.06 2.57 -32.11
CA LYS A 119 -14.69 1.63 -31.18
C LYS A 119 -15.65 2.41 -30.30
N GLN A 120 -16.87 1.90 -30.13
CA GLN A 120 -17.85 2.53 -29.23
C GLN A 120 -17.23 2.69 -27.84
N TYR A 121 -17.36 3.89 -27.28
CA TYR A 121 -16.82 4.21 -25.97
C TYR A 121 -17.48 3.31 -24.91
N GLN A 122 -16.70 2.40 -24.35
CA GLN A 122 -17.13 1.58 -23.22
C GLN A 122 -16.89 2.35 -21.93
N LYS A 123 -17.97 2.77 -21.27
CA LYS A 123 -17.88 3.36 -19.94
C LYS A 123 -17.22 2.35 -19.00
N HIS A 124 -16.14 2.76 -18.33
CA HIS A 124 -15.57 1.98 -17.23
C HIS A 124 -16.61 1.89 -16.10
N THR A 125 -17.36 0.80 -16.07
CA THR A 125 -18.25 0.46 -14.95
C THR A 125 -17.44 -0.25 -13.88
N LYS A 126 -17.70 0.07 -12.61
CA LYS A 126 -17.12 -0.69 -11.50
C LYS A 126 -17.70 -2.10 -11.58
N SER A 127 -16.85 -3.11 -11.40
CA SER A 127 -17.30 -4.50 -11.33
C SER A 127 -18.44 -4.64 -10.30
N PRO A 128 -19.53 -5.35 -10.61
CA PRO A 128 -20.64 -5.52 -9.68
C PRO A 128 -20.14 -6.20 -8.40
N ARG A 129 -20.51 -5.63 -7.24
CA ARG A 129 -20.21 -6.26 -5.96
C ARG A 129 -21.17 -7.43 -5.76
N SER A 130 -20.64 -8.61 -5.42
CA SER A 130 -21.46 -9.77 -5.06
C SER A 130 -22.36 -9.42 -3.86
N PRO A 131 -23.67 -9.76 -3.90
CA PRO A 131 -24.57 -9.48 -2.78
C PRO A 131 -24.15 -10.26 -1.54
N ILE A 132 -24.29 -9.64 -0.37
CA ILE A 132 -24.08 -10.31 0.92
C ILE A 132 -25.37 -11.08 1.25
N THR A 133 -25.29 -12.41 1.23
CA THR A 133 -26.42 -13.30 1.52
C THR A 133 -26.49 -13.68 3.00
N ASP A 134 -25.33 -13.85 3.63
CA ASP A 134 -25.24 -14.51 4.93
C ASP A 134 -25.05 -13.46 6.03
N PHE A 135 -25.96 -13.46 6.99
CA PHE A 135 -25.95 -12.55 8.13
C PHE A 135 -26.12 -13.28 9.45
N TYR A 136 -25.40 -12.83 10.48
CA TYR A 136 -25.61 -13.23 11.86
C TYR A 136 -26.35 -12.14 12.65
N THR A 137 -27.18 -12.53 13.60
CA THR A 137 -27.69 -11.60 14.62
C THR A 137 -26.61 -11.23 15.62
N THR A 138 -26.76 -10.11 16.33
CA THR A 138 -25.85 -9.73 17.43
C THR A 138 -25.72 -10.82 18.48
N ALA A 139 -26.84 -11.47 18.84
CA ALA A 139 -26.86 -12.57 19.80
C ALA A 139 -26.12 -13.80 19.28
N GLU A 140 -26.30 -14.18 18.01
CA GLU A 140 -25.56 -15.28 17.39
C GLU A 140 -24.05 -15.02 17.37
N VAL A 141 -23.62 -13.80 17.05
CA VAL A 141 -22.18 -13.44 17.10
C VAL A 141 -21.66 -13.51 18.55
N ALA A 142 -22.43 -13.02 19.52
CA ALA A 142 -22.06 -13.10 20.93
C ALA A 142 -21.89 -14.55 21.40
N SER A 143 -22.83 -15.44 21.05
CA SER A 143 -22.78 -16.85 21.39
C SER A 143 -21.66 -17.60 20.64
N LYS A 144 -21.49 -17.36 19.35
CA LYS A 144 -20.49 -18.07 18.50
C LYS A 144 -19.05 -17.77 18.93
N TYR A 145 -18.74 -16.51 19.25
CA TYR A 145 -17.38 -16.10 19.59
C TYR A 145 -17.16 -15.79 21.08
N GLY A 146 -18.19 -15.92 21.92
CA GLY A 146 -18.09 -15.65 23.36
C GLY A 146 -17.75 -14.19 23.68
N VAL A 147 -18.25 -13.24 22.88
CA VAL A 147 -17.98 -11.81 23.01
C VAL A 147 -19.18 -11.04 23.54
N ASN A 148 -18.93 -9.91 24.21
CA ASN A 148 -20.00 -9.03 24.70
C ASN A 148 -20.66 -8.28 23.54
N GLU A 149 -21.99 -8.16 23.55
CA GLU A 149 -22.77 -7.45 22.53
C GLU A 149 -22.30 -6.02 22.28
N SER A 150 -22.03 -5.24 23.34
CA SER A 150 -21.54 -3.86 23.21
C SER A 150 -20.20 -3.79 22.46
N TRP A 151 -19.37 -4.83 22.59
CA TRP A 151 -18.08 -4.91 21.90
C TRP A 151 -18.27 -5.22 20.41
N ILE A 152 -19.29 -6.00 20.03
CA ILE A 152 -19.61 -6.30 18.62
C ILE A 152 -19.89 -5.01 17.84
N PHE A 153 -20.64 -4.07 18.43
CA PHE A 153 -20.92 -2.78 17.81
C PHE A 153 -19.65 -1.92 17.63
N LYS A 154 -18.74 -1.96 18.61
CA LYS A 154 -17.45 -1.26 18.52
C LYS A 154 -16.60 -1.82 17.39
N VAL A 155 -16.42 -3.14 17.34
CA VAL A 155 -15.64 -3.82 16.29
C VAL A 155 -16.26 -3.63 14.91
N GLY A 156 -17.58 -3.74 14.80
CA GLY A 156 -18.29 -3.52 13.55
C GLY A 156 -18.05 -2.11 12.99
N LYS A 157 -17.95 -1.10 13.85
CA LYS A 157 -17.61 0.28 13.47
C LYS A 157 -16.13 0.42 13.07
N GLU A 158 -15.21 -0.14 13.85
CA GLU A 158 -13.76 -0.05 13.58
C GLU A 158 -13.37 -0.76 12.28
N GLN A 159 -13.99 -1.91 11.99
CA GLN A 159 -13.67 -2.75 10.83
C GLN A 159 -14.57 -2.49 9.62
N ASN A 160 -15.46 -1.49 9.69
CA ASN A 160 -16.43 -1.15 8.63
C ASN A 160 -17.24 -2.37 8.14
N ILE A 161 -17.72 -3.20 9.07
CA ILE A 161 -18.46 -4.41 8.72
C ILE A 161 -19.87 -4.03 8.26
N PRO A 162 -20.32 -4.48 7.08
CA PRO A 162 -21.68 -4.25 6.60
C PRO A 162 -22.71 -4.79 7.58
N LYS A 163 -23.68 -3.93 7.94
CA LYS A 163 -24.81 -4.27 8.81
C LYS A 163 -26.13 -3.92 8.15
N VAL A 164 -27.16 -4.71 8.45
CA VAL A 164 -28.54 -4.48 8.02
C VAL A 164 -29.43 -4.46 9.24
N PHE A 165 -30.37 -3.53 9.29
CA PHE A 165 -31.36 -3.47 10.36
C PHE A 165 -32.66 -4.11 9.88
N LYS A 166 -33.12 -5.17 10.56
CA LYS A 166 -34.41 -5.81 10.26
C LYS A 166 -35.18 -6.04 11.56
N ARG A 167 -36.45 -5.59 11.61
CA ARG A 167 -37.39 -5.83 12.73
C ARG A 167 -36.80 -5.54 14.12
N GLY A 168 -36.14 -4.39 14.28
CA GLY A 168 -35.56 -4.00 15.59
C GLY A 168 -34.20 -4.64 15.93
N LYS A 169 -33.72 -5.62 15.14
CA LYS A 169 -32.46 -6.33 15.37
C LYS A 169 -31.41 -5.92 14.34
N THR A 170 -30.16 -5.86 14.79
CA THR A 170 -29.01 -5.62 13.91
C THR A 170 -28.44 -6.95 13.41
N TYR A 171 -28.32 -7.05 12.10
CA TYR A 171 -27.74 -8.18 11.39
C TYR A 171 -26.39 -7.77 10.82
N TRP A 172 -25.41 -8.63 10.94
CA TRP A 172 -24.04 -8.39 10.52
C TRP A 172 -23.62 -9.39 9.46
N SER A 173 -22.81 -8.99 8.49
CA SER A 173 -22.33 -9.94 7.49
C SER A 173 -21.46 -11.05 8.11
N ALA A 174 -21.89 -12.30 7.91
CA ALA A 174 -21.19 -13.48 8.42
C ALA A 174 -19.75 -13.56 7.90
N LYS A 175 -19.57 -13.42 6.57
CA LYS A 175 -18.26 -13.48 5.90
C LYS A 175 -17.24 -12.48 6.47
N HIS A 176 -17.68 -11.26 6.78
CA HIS A 176 -16.81 -10.23 7.32
C HIS A 176 -16.43 -10.51 8.78
N PHE A 177 -17.37 -10.99 9.59
CA PHE A 177 -17.08 -11.38 10.97
C PHE A 177 -16.22 -12.65 11.05
N ASP A 178 -16.53 -13.68 10.27
CA ASP A 178 -15.73 -14.91 10.19
C ASP A 178 -14.29 -14.59 9.75
N LYS A 179 -14.10 -13.72 8.74
CA LYS A 179 -12.78 -13.25 8.32
C LYS A 179 -12.05 -12.48 9.43
N TYR A 180 -12.75 -11.62 10.15
CA TYR A 180 -12.16 -10.86 11.25
C TYR A 180 -11.65 -11.77 12.36
N PHE A 181 -12.47 -12.74 12.79
CA PHE A 181 -12.06 -13.68 13.84
C PHE A 181 -11.00 -14.67 13.36
N ALA A 182 -11.04 -15.12 12.10
CA ALA A 182 -9.97 -15.93 11.52
C ALA A 182 -8.62 -15.19 11.53
N SER A 183 -8.61 -13.88 11.27
CA SER A 183 -7.37 -13.08 11.33
C SER A 183 -6.77 -12.92 12.74
N LYS A 184 -7.56 -13.23 13.78
CA LYS A 184 -7.18 -13.12 15.20
C LYS A 184 -7.13 -14.46 15.92
N ALA A 185 -7.46 -15.56 15.24
CA ALA A 185 -7.38 -16.89 15.81
C ALA A 185 -5.90 -17.21 16.10
N PRO A 186 -5.59 -17.84 17.25
CA PRO A 186 -4.24 -18.35 17.49
C PRO A 186 -3.91 -19.42 16.44
N ASP A 187 -2.63 -19.55 16.10
CA ASP A 187 -2.15 -20.56 15.16
C ASP A 187 -2.61 -21.96 15.57
N SER A 188 -3.08 -22.75 14.60
CA SER A 188 -3.59 -24.11 14.81
C SER A 188 -2.56 -25.06 15.42
N ASP A 189 -1.27 -24.72 15.33
CA ASP A 189 -0.15 -25.50 15.85
C ASP A 189 -0.06 -25.49 17.41
N ILE A 190 -0.84 -24.63 18.07
CA ILE A 190 -0.86 -24.48 19.53
C ILE A 190 -2.00 -25.30 20.14
N THR A 191 -1.68 -26.53 20.49
CA THR A 191 -2.61 -27.48 21.13
C THR A 191 -2.73 -27.27 22.64
N GLU A 192 -1.64 -26.87 23.31
CA GLU A 192 -1.56 -26.80 24.77
C GLU A 192 -1.47 -25.35 25.29
N TRP A 193 -2.23 -25.08 26.35
CA TRP A 193 -2.42 -23.75 26.91
C TRP A 193 -2.26 -23.75 28.43
N TYR A 194 -1.58 -22.75 28.99
CA TYR A 194 -1.53 -22.48 30.43
C TYR A 194 -2.54 -21.40 30.82
N SER A 195 -3.20 -21.58 31.95
CA SER A 195 -3.91 -20.50 32.63
C SER A 195 -2.94 -19.61 33.41
N VAL A 196 -3.41 -18.44 33.86
CA VAL A 196 -2.62 -17.57 34.74
C VAL A 196 -2.29 -18.29 36.05
N GLU A 197 -3.23 -19.07 36.59
CA GLU A 197 -3.09 -19.84 37.83
C GLU A 197 -1.98 -20.91 37.68
N ASP A 198 -2.00 -21.67 36.58
CA ASP A 198 -0.95 -22.67 36.29
C ASP A 198 0.45 -22.04 36.23
N LEU A 199 0.55 -20.82 35.67
CA LEU A 199 1.82 -20.10 35.58
C LEU A 199 2.30 -19.60 36.93
N THR A 200 1.38 -19.18 37.81
CA THR A 200 1.72 -18.78 39.17
C THR A 200 2.24 -19.98 39.97
N GLU A 201 1.59 -21.13 39.86
CA GLU A 201 1.97 -22.36 40.58
C GLU A 201 3.28 -22.95 40.07
N LYS A 202 3.44 -23.09 38.75
CA LYS A 202 4.61 -23.75 38.16
C LYS A 202 5.89 -22.93 38.24
N PHE A 203 5.78 -21.61 38.13
CA PHE A 203 6.95 -20.72 38.02
C PHE A 203 7.12 -19.80 39.22
N GLY A 204 6.23 -19.86 40.23
CA GLY A 204 6.27 -18.99 41.41
C GLY A 204 6.18 -17.50 41.08
N MET A 205 5.66 -17.14 39.91
CA MET A 205 5.61 -15.76 39.45
C MET A 205 4.38 -15.05 39.99
N ALA A 206 4.52 -13.77 40.36
CA ALA A 206 3.37 -12.92 40.61
C ALA A 206 2.56 -12.70 39.32
N THR A 207 1.24 -12.51 39.44
CA THR A 207 0.34 -12.27 38.28
C THR A 207 0.78 -11.07 37.43
N SER A 208 1.26 -10.00 38.07
CA SER A 208 1.82 -8.82 37.39
C SER A 208 3.06 -9.15 36.55
N ALA A 209 3.95 -10.01 37.07
CA ALA A 209 5.14 -10.47 36.36
C ALA A 209 4.79 -11.37 35.18
N ILE A 210 3.72 -12.17 35.28
CA ILE A 210 3.21 -12.97 34.16
C ILE A 210 2.75 -12.07 33.01
N TYR A 211 1.97 -11.02 33.30
CA TYR A 211 1.48 -10.11 32.25
C TYR A 211 2.61 -9.35 31.56
N SER A 212 3.63 -8.89 32.30
CA SER A 212 4.79 -8.22 31.71
C SER A 212 5.65 -9.21 30.90
N PHE A 213 5.82 -10.44 31.38
CA PHE A 213 6.53 -11.50 30.69
C PHE A 213 5.88 -11.84 29.33
N VAL A 214 4.58 -12.18 29.33
CA VAL A 214 3.85 -12.52 28.10
C VAL A 214 3.90 -11.36 27.10
N SER A 215 3.75 -10.13 27.56
CA SER A 215 3.84 -8.95 26.70
C SER A 215 5.23 -8.75 26.10
N ARG A 216 6.29 -8.97 26.89
CA ARG A 216 7.68 -8.81 26.46
C ARG A 216 8.08 -9.85 25.41
N PHE A 217 7.61 -11.09 25.56
CA PHE A 217 7.91 -12.20 24.64
C PHE A 217 6.85 -12.37 23.54
N ALA A 218 5.88 -11.46 23.44
CA ALA A 218 4.79 -11.50 22.46
C ALA A 218 4.08 -12.87 22.37
N ILE A 219 3.87 -13.52 23.51
CA ILE A 219 3.35 -14.90 23.57
C ILE A 219 1.89 -14.92 23.07
N PRO A 220 1.52 -15.81 22.13
CA PRO A 220 0.15 -15.98 21.68
C PRO A 220 -0.79 -16.24 22.84
N LYS A 221 -1.92 -15.51 22.86
CA LYS A 221 -2.93 -15.61 23.91
C LYS A 221 -4.30 -15.88 23.33
N LYS A 222 -5.06 -16.74 24.01
CA LYS A 222 -6.46 -17.02 23.72
C LYS A 222 -7.31 -16.52 24.87
N LYS A 223 -8.36 -15.77 24.57
CA LYS A 223 -9.33 -15.33 25.57
C LYS A 223 -10.59 -16.16 25.45
N ILE A 224 -10.96 -16.85 26.53
CA ILE A 224 -12.22 -17.58 26.62
C ILE A 224 -13.00 -16.96 27.78
N LYS A 225 -14.12 -16.30 27.47
CA LYS A 225 -14.90 -15.53 28.44
C LYS A 225 -14.03 -14.49 29.18
N ARG A 226 -13.85 -14.64 30.49
CA ARG A 226 -13.08 -13.74 31.35
C ARG A 226 -11.64 -14.20 31.58
N GLN A 227 -11.33 -15.47 31.33
CA GLN A 227 -10.01 -16.04 31.53
C GLN A 227 -9.14 -15.91 30.28
N VAL A 228 -7.84 -15.75 30.50
CA VAL A 228 -6.82 -15.64 29.45
C VAL A 228 -5.90 -16.83 29.58
N PHE A 229 -5.61 -17.45 28.44
CA PHE A 229 -4.75 -18.59 28.32
C PHE A 229 -3.56 -18.24 27.43
N TYR A 230 -2.39 -18.77 27.75
CA TYR A 230 -1.14 -18.54 27.03
C TYR A 230 -0.59 -19.84 26.45
N SER A 231 0.05 -19.76 25.28
CA SER A 231 0.63 -20.93 24.62
C SER A 231 1.71 -21.58 25.49
N LYS A 232 1.52 -22.85 25.86
CA LYS A 232 2.46 -23.61 26.69
C LYS A 232 3.82 -23.73 26.02
N LYS A 233 3.84 -24.11 24.72
CA LYS A 233 5.06 -24.20 23.90
C LYS A 233 5.89 -22.91 23.97
N HIS A 234 5.25 -21.75 23.80
CA HIS A 234 5.96 -20.48 23.74
C HIS A 234 6.43 -20.01 25.13
N VAL A 235 5.64 -20.29 26.18
CA VAL A 235 6.06 -20.02 27.57
C VAL A 235 7.28 -20.86 27.95
N ASP A 236 7.25 -22.15 27.65
CA ASP A 236 8.33 -23.08 28.01
C ASP A 236 9.63 -22.73 27.26
N ILE A 237 9.53 -22.31 25.99
CA ILE A 237 10.65 -21.75 25.21
C ILE A 237 11.18 -20.46 25.85
N ALA A 238 10.31 -19.50 26.17
CA ALA A 238 10.71 -18.22 26.74
C ALA A 238 11.30 -18.35 28.16
N LYS A 239 10.97 -19.42 28.89
CA LYS A 239 11.58 -19.77 30.18
C LYS A 239 12.83 -20.66 30.06
N GLY A 240 13.19 -21.11 28.84
CA GLY A 240 14.35 -21.96 28.60
C GLY A 240 14.16 -23.43 29.03
N LEU A 241 12.93 -23.84 29.37
CA LEU A 241 12.61 -25.23 29.69
C LEU A 241 12.54 -26.11 28.44
N ALA A 242 12.16 -25.53 27.29
CA ALA A 242 12.14 -26.18 26.00
C ALA A 242 13.09 -25.46 25.03
N LYS A 243 13.90 -26.21 24.28
CA LYS A 243 14.60 -25.65 23.11
C LYS A 243 13.58 -25.48 22.00
N ALA A 244 13.53 -24.30 21.38
CA ALA A 244 12.73 -24.10 20.17
C ALA A 244 13.12 -25.19 19.16
N GLU A 245 12.15 -25.95 18.68
CA GLU A 245 12.40 -26.87 17.56
C GLU A 245 12.91 -26.00 16.41
N PRO A 246 14.14 -26.20 15.92
CA PRO A 246 14.65 -25.36 14.86
C PRO A 246 13.78 -25.57 13.63
N GLU A 247 13.34 -24.49 12.99
CA GLU A 247 12.45 -24.52 11.83
C GLU A 247 13.04 -25.30 10.64
N TYR A 248 14.34 -25.57 10.68
CA TYR A 248 15.10 -26.24 9.64
C TYR A 248 15.91 -27.43 10.20
N TYR A 249 15.99 -28.51 9.42
CA TYR A 249 16.98 -29.57 9.58
C TYR A 249 18.30 -29.15 8.95
N THR A 250 19.40 -29.49 9.60
CA THR A 250 20.69 -29.60 8.90
C THR A 250 20.67 -30.83 8.02
N THR A 251 21.51 -30.87 6.98
CA THR A 251 21.57 -32.03 6.07
C THR A 251 21.89 -33.32 6.81
N ALA A 252 22.76 -33.27 7.84
CA ALA A 252 23.10 -34.44 8.65
C ALA A 252 21.92 -34.92 9.50
N GLU A 253 21.20 -34.01 10.17
CA GLU A 253 20.00 -34.36 10.97
C GLU A 253 18.90 -34.98 10.11
N ALA A 254 18.67 -34.45 8.90
CA ALA A 254 17.66 -34.98 7.99
C ALA A 254 18.01 -36.39 7.46
N MET A 255 19.30 -36.64 7.18
CA MET A 255 19.79 -37.96 6.77
C MET A 255 19.60 -39.00 7.88
N GLU A 256 19.91 -38.64 9.13
CA GLU A 256 19.79 -39.53 10.29
C GLU A 256 18.33 -39.82 10.66
N LYS A 257 17.44 -38.81 10.58
CA LYS A 257 16.01 -38.98 10.91
C LYS A 257 15.28 -39.88 9.92
N TYR A 258 15.56 -39.75 8.63
CA TYR A 258 14.83 -40.44 7.56
C TYR A 258 15.59 -41.62 6.95
N ASN A 259 16.80 -41.92 7.44
CA ASN A 259 17.70 -42.93 6.87
C ASN A 259 17.91 -42.75 5.35
N LEU A 260 17.99 -41.50 4.88
CA LEU A 260 18.18 -41.14 3.47
C LEU A 260 19.63 -40.80 3.19
N THR A 261 20.10 -41.10 1.98
CA THR A 261 21.39 -40.61 1.52
C THR A 261 21.32 -39.11 1.18
N ARG A 262 22.46 -38.43 1.23
CA ARG A 262 22.56 -37.00 0.91
C ARG A 262 21.98 -36.66 -0.46
N ASP A 263 22.23 -37.50 -1.46
CA ASP A 263 21.78 -37.27 -2.83
C ASP A 263 20.27 -37.49 -2.98
N GLN A 264 19.71 -38.49 -2.29
CA GLN A 264 18.26 -38.69 -2.23
C GLN A 264 17.57 -37.48 -1.58
N LEU A 265 18.10 -37.00 -0.45
CA LEU A 265 17.59 -35.81 0.22
C LEU A 265 17.61 -34.57 -0.70
N TYR A 266 18.70 -34.33 -1.42
CA TYR A 266 18.77 -33.21 -2.37
C TYR A 266 17.89 -33.38 -3.60
N HIS A 267 17.68 -34.62 -4.06
CA HIS A 267 16.75 -34.92 -5.12
C HIS A 267 15.32 -34.54 -4.70
N TYR A 268 14.86 -34.98 -3.52
CA TYR A 268 13.53 -34.66 -3.01
C TYR A 268 13.34 -33.15 -2.81
N VAL A 269 14.32 -32.47 -2.22
CA VAL A 269 14.28 -31.01 -2.03
C VAL A 269 14.17 -30.28 -3.37
N LYS A 270 14.88 -30.73 -4.41
CA LYS A 270 14.82 -30.13 -5.75
C LYS A 270 13.49 -30.42 -6.45
N TRP A 271 13.00 -31.65 -6.37
CA TRP A 271 11.82 -32.11 -7.11
C TRP A 271 10.52 -31.59 -6.53
N HIS A 272 10.39 -31.57 -5.20
CA HIS A 272 9.20 -31.10 -4.51
C HIS A 272 9.27 -29.62 -4.12
N HIS A 273 10.29 -28.91 -4.60
CA HIS A 273 10.49 -27.48 -4.37
C HIS A 273 10.45 -27.09 -2.88
N ILE A 274 11.07 -27.93 -2.02
CA ILE A 274 11.12 -27.70 -0.58
C ILE A 274 11.93 -26.44 -0.28
N SER A 275 11.41 -25.59 0.61
CA SER A 275 12.05 -24.36 1.05
C SER A 275 13.36 -24.65 1.79
N LYS A 276 14.43 -23.98 1.34
CA LYS A 276 15.78 -24.12 1.89
C LYS A 276 16.44 -22.76 2.07
N VAL A 277 17.17 -22.61 3.18
CA VAL A 277 17.95 -21.42 3.50
C VAL A 277 19.43 -21.80 3.52
N GLN A 278 20.26 -20.99 2.87
CA GLN A 278 21.70 -21.20 2.87
C GLN A 278 22.35 -20.30 3.93
N GLU A 279 22.92 -20.90 4.96
CA GLU A 279 23.75 -20.20 5.96
C GLU A 279 25.21 -20.63 5.77
N GLY A 280 25.96 -19.82 5.01
CA GLY A 280 27.36 -20.08 4.68
C GLY A 280 27.54 -21.37 3.88
N LYS A 281 28.29 -22.33 4.43
CA LYS A 281 28.58 -23.64 3.82
C LYS A 281 27.44 -24.64 4.01
N TYR A 282 26.54 -24.42 4.96
CA TYR A 282 25.49 -25.36 5.33
C TYR A 282 24.16 -25.00 4.67
N ILE A 283 23.44 -26.03 4.20
CA ILE A 283 22.08 -25.91 3.69
C ILE A 283 21.13 -26.36 4.79
N LYS A 284 20.18 -25.49 5.12
CA LYS A 284 19.11 -25.74 6.09
C LYS A 284 17.81 -26.01 5.31
N ILE A 285 17.17 -27.15 5.56
CA ILE A 285 15.98 -27.62 4.85
C ILE A 285 14.77 -27.48 5.79
N SER A 286 13.64 -26.94 5.32
CA SER A 286 12.43 -26.78 6.13
C SER A 286 11.97 -28.11 6.73
N ARG A 287 11.80 -28.16 8.07
CA ARG A 287 11.36 -29.38 8.76
C ARG A 287 9.94 -29.77 8.37
N LYS A 288 9.01 -28.82 8.41
CA LYS A 288 7.58 -29.05 8.17
C LYS A 288 7.33 -29.69 6.80
N GLU A 289 7.88 -29.09 5.76
CA GLU A 289 7.69 -29.55 4.39
C GLU A 289 8.36 -30.92 4.12
N LEU A 290 9.51 -31.19 4.75
CA LEU A 290 10.19 -32.47 4.62
C LEU A 290 9.45 -33.58 5.39
N ASP A 291 8.94 -33.25 6.57
CA ASP A 291 8.19 -34.18 7.42
C ASP A 291 6.84 -34.55 6.78
N ASP A 292 6.12 -33.59 6.22
CA ASP A 292 4.85 -33.82 5.51
C ASP A 292 5.05 -34.70 4.26
N LEU A 293 6.19 -34.53 3.56
CA LEU A 293 6.51 -35.29 2.36
C LEU A 293 6.88 -36.75 2.65
N LEU A 294 7.60 -36.98 3.76
CA LEU A 294 8.08 -38.30 4.16
C LEU A 294 7.18 -38.97 5.21
N ALA A 295 6.02 -38.38 5.52
CA ALA A 295 5.04 -38.98 6.41
C ALA A 295 4.54 -40.31 5.82
N PRO A 296 4.46 -41.39 6.64
CA PRO A 296 3.92 -42.66 6.16
C PRO A 296 2.49 -42.46 5.68
N PRO A 297 2.06 -43.13 4.59
CA PRO A 297 0.71 -43.00 4.08
C PRO A 297 -0.30 -43.34 5.18
N SER A 298 -1.17 -42.38 5.49
CA SER A 298 -2.30 -42.61 6.40
C SER A 298 -3.24 -43.62 5.74
N ILE A 299 -3.32 -44.82 6.31
CA ILE A 299 -4.29 -45.87 5.94
C ILE A 299 -5.65 -45.54 6.55
#